data_AF-A0A098DET1-F1
#
_entry.id   AF-A0A098DET1-F1
#
_cell.length_a   1.000
_cell.length_b   1.000
_cell.length_c   1.000
_cell.angle_alpha   90.00
_cell.angle_beta   90.00
_cell.angle_gamma   90.00
#
_symmetry.space_group_name_H-M   'P 1'
#
loop_
_entity.id
_entity.type
_entity.pdbx_description
1 polymer ?
#
loop_
_entity_poly.entity_id
_entity_poly.type
_entity_poly.pdbx_seq_one_letter_code
_entity_poly.pdbx_strand_id
1 'polypeptide(L)'
;MTNTLQNQTGKMFRFRKTLDIVTVFHKASSPASVRVANLLKQVSANASSGATLDQASDHSAQTAPIREEFELNITEDAPTEDQVKTILEYVGTGGIHKVINGANTEKDALKKFKESKENFVRPVVVDWNNGKAIAGENESEILKLLKQQQ
;
A
#
# COMPACT_ATOMS: atom_id res chain seq x y z
N MET A 1 30.93 13.34 46.50
CA MET A 1 29.53 13.21 46.98
C MET A 1 28.64 13.86 45.93
N THR A 2 28.26 13.12 44.88
CA THR A 2 26.98 12.39 44.71
C THR A 2 25.77 13.28 44.42
N ASN A 3 25.25 13.16 43.17
CA ASN A 3 23.83 13.01 42.76
C ASN A 3 22.84 14.18 43.01
N THR A 4 21.77 14.43 42.23
CA THR A 4 21.09 13.75 41.11
C THR A 4 20.15 14.75 40.40
N LEU A 5 19.94 14.48 39.12
CA LEU A 5 18.92 14.90 38.15
C LEU A 5 17.53 15.35 38.66
N GLN A 6 16.93 16.28 37.93
CA GLN A 6 15.50 16.20 37.61
C GLN A 6 15.23 16.80 36.22
N ASN A 7 15.43 15.96 35.19
CA ASN A 7 14.83 16.20 33.88
C ASN A 7 13.33 16.00 34.01
N GLN A 8 12.58 17.08 33.79
CA GLN A 8 11.13 17.05 33.70
C GLN A 8 10.75 16.31 32.41
N THR A 9 9.98 15.23 32.57
CA THR A 9 9.32 14.49 31.49
C THR A 9 8.46 15.43 30.65
N GLY A 10 9.01 15.85 29.51
CA GLY A 10 8.21 16.38 28.41
C GLY A 10 7.23 15.31 27.97
N LYS A 11 5.95 15.53 28.26
CA LYS A 11 4.83 14.75 27.73
C LYS A 11 4.94 14.81 26.20
N MET A 12 5.48 13.75 25.60
CA MET A 12 5.59 13.61 24.15
C MET A 12 4.17 13.55 23.59
N PHE A 13 3.64 14.69 23.16
CA PHE A 13 2.56 14.74 22.20
C PHE A 13 3.14 14.19 20.89
N ARG A 14 3.02 12.87 20.68
CA ARG A 14 3.25 12.26 19.38
C ARG A 14 2.18 12.82 18.45
N PHE A 15 2.54 13.83 17.65
CA PHE A 15 1.73 14.21 16.50
C PHE A 15 1.48 12.93 15.70
N ARG A 16 0.21 12.53 15.58
CA ARG A 16 -0.17 11.39 14.75
C ARG A 16 0.13 11.79 13.30
N LYS A 17 1.27 11.35 12.77
CA LYS A 17 1.51 11.30 11.32
C LYS A 17 0.28 10.60 10.72
N THR A 18 -0.34 11.22 9.73
CA THR A 18 -1.39 10.56 8.96
C THR A 18 -0.79 9.31 8.37
N LEU A 19 -1.41 8.16 8.63
CA LEU A 19 -0.93 6.89 8.10
C LEU A 19 -0.95 6.94 6.56
N ASP A 20 0.02 6.29 5.94
CA ASP A 20 -0.03 6.11 4.49
C ASP A 20 -1.22 5.24 4.12
N ILE A 21 -1.87 5.51 2.99
CA ILE A 21 -3.00 4.73 2.52
C ILE A 21 -2.53 3.83 1.38
N VAL A 22 -2.75 2.53 1.56
CA VAL A 22 -2.56 1.52 0.51
C VAL A 22 -3.91 0.93 0.15
N THR A 23 -4.32 1.07 -1.10
CA THR A 23 -5.55 0.45 -1.62
C THR A 23 -5.22 -0.77 -2.48
N VAL A 24 -5.95 -1.86 -2.28
CA VAL A 24 -5.98 -3.01 -3.19
C VAL A 24 -7.34 -3.07 -3.87
N PHE A 25 -7.36 -2.81 -5.18
CA PHE A 25 -8.51 -3.08 -6.03
C PHE A 25 -8.45 -4.54 -6.48
N HIS A 26 -9.36 -5.37 -5.96
CA HIS A 26 -9.33 -6.82 -6.18
C HIS A 26 -10.68 -7.34 -6.70
N LYS A 27 -10.74 -8.61 -7.09
CA LYS A 27 -11.98 -9.33 -7.42
C LYS A 27 -11.97 -10.67 -6.69
N ALA A 28 -12.97 -10.99 -5.87
CA ALA A 28 -13.00 -12.20 -5.06
C ALA A 28 -13.03 -13.49 -5.92
N SER A 29 -13.55 -13.40 -7.14
CA SER A 29 -13.54 -14.51 -8.11
C SER A 29 -12.18 -14.75 -8.77
N SER A 30 -11.17 -13.91 -8.51
CA SER A 30 -9.81 -14.08 -9.03
C SER A 30 -8.88 -14.61 -7.94
N PRO A 31 -8.29 -15.82 -8.09
CA PRO A 31 -7.33 -16.36 -7.13
C PRO A 31 -6.12 -15.45 -6.92
N ALA A 32 -5.64 -14.81 -8.00
CA ALA A 32 -4.56 -13.82 -7.95
C ALA A 32 -4.90 -12.64 -7.03
N SER A 33 -6.10 -12.10 -7.18
CA SER A 33 -6.63 -11.02 -6.34
C SER A 33 -6.71 -11.42 -4.86
N VAL A 34 -7.20 -12.63 -4.58
CA VAL A 34 -7.32 -13.14 -3.20
C VAL A 34 -5.95 -13.31 -2.55
N ARG A 35 -4.96 -13.85 -3.27
CA ARG A 35 -3.59 -13.98 -2.77
C ARG A 35 -2.98 -12.63 -2.40
N VAL A 36 -3.05 -11.65 -3.31
CA VAL A 36 -2.53 -10.28 -3.05
C VAL A 36 -3.25 -9.63 -1.87
N ALA A 37 -4.58 -9.71 -1.80
CA ALA A 37 -5.34 -9.16 -0.68
C ALA A 37 -4.91 -9.77 0.67
N ASN A 38 -4.68 -11.09 0.72
CA ASN A 38 -4.23 -11.76 1.94
C ASN A 38 -2.78 -11.42 2.31
N LEU A 39 -1.89 -11.33 1.32
CA LEU A 39 -0.52 -10.86 1.54
C LEU A 39 -0.50 -9.47 2.19
N LEU A 40 -1.27 -8.52 1.66
CA LEU A 40 -1.31 -7.16 2.18
C LEU A 40 -1.91 -7.10 3.59
N LYS A 41 -2.95 -7.91 3.90
CA LYS A 41 -3.49 -8.03 5.26
C LYS A 41 -2.44 -8.52 6.26
N GLN A 42 -1.65 -9.52 5.88
CA GLN A 42 -0.58 -10.02 6.74
C GLN A 42 0.49 -8.95 6.95
N VAL A 43 0.87 -8.25 5.90
CA VAL A 43 1.85 -7.15 5.97
C VAL A 43 1.34 -6.03 6.90
N SER A 44 0.09 -5.59 6.76
CA SER A 44 -0.48 -4.52 7.59
C SER A 44 -0.55 -4.94 9.07
N ALA A 45 -0.97 -6.18 9.35
CA ALA A 45 -1.02 -6.70 10.72
C ALA A 45 0.37 -6.76 11.38
N ASN A 46 1.40 -7.15 10.61
CA ASN A 46 2.78 -7.16 11.09
C ASN A 46 3.33 -5.75 11.33
N ALA A 47 2.98 -4.77 10.48
CA ALA A 47 3.39 -3.38 10.63
C ALA A 47 2.79 -2.75 11.91
N SER A 48 1.52 -3.01 12.21
CA SER A 48 0.88 -2.55 13.46
C SER A 48 1.45 -3.24 14.71
N SER A 49 1.87 -4.51 14.61
CA SER A 49 2.42 -5.27 15.74
C SER A 49 3.84 -4.84 16.13
N GLY A 50 4.63 -4.36 15.17
CA GLY A 50 6.00 -3.85 15.40
C GLY A 50 6.07 -2.54 16.19
N ALA A 51 4.95 -1.80 16.31
CA ALA A 51 4.86 -0.59 17.12
C ALA A 51 4.89 -0.84 18.64
N THR A 52 4.83 -2.12 19.07
CA THR A 52 4.85 -2.53 20.49
C THR A 52 6.25 -2.87 21.01
N LEU A 53 7.28 -2.77 20.17
CA LEU A 53 8.64 -3.28 20.45
C LEU A 53 9.53 -2.27 21.20
N ASP A 54 9.04 -1.70 22.30
CA ASP A 54 9.90 -0.94 23.22
C ASP A 54 9.78 -1.42 24.68
N GLN A 55 9.24 -2.62 24.92
CA GLN A 55 8.99 -3.13 26.28
C GLN A 55 9.11 -4.67 26.44
N ALA A 56 10.13 -5.33 25.88
CA ALA A 56 10.59 -6.63 26.41
C ALA A 56 11.90 -7.07 25.77
N SER A 57 12.95 -7.16 26.57
CA SER A 57 14.15 -7.94 26.26
C SER A 57 13.82 -9.44 26.26
N ASP A 58 14.30 -10.15 25.24
CA ASP A 58 14.69 -11.59 25.19
C ASP A 58 14.22 -12.30 23.89
N HIS A 59 15.09 -13.15 23.34
CA HIS A 59 15.26 -13.50 21.93
C HIS A 59 14.18 -14.41 21.28
N SER A 60 13.75 -14.09 20.05
CA SER A 60 13.89 -14.94 18.84
C SER A 60 13.23 -14.26 17.63
N ALA A 61 14.01 -14.02 16.56
CA ALA A 61 13.60 -13.53 15.24
C ALA A 61 12.19 -12.93 15.07
N GLN A 62 11.88 -11.84 15.79
CA GLN A 62 10.75 -10.98 15.42
C GLN A 62 11.16 -10.32 14.11
N THR A 63 10.71 -10.86 12.98
CA THR A 63 10.98 -10.30 11.66
C THR A 63 10.60 -8.83 11.70
N ALA A 64 11.58 -7.94 11.63
CA ALA A 64 11.31 -6.51 11.65
C ALA A 64 10.23 -6.19 10.60
N PRO A 65 9.23 -5.35 10.93
CA PRO A 65 8.17 -5.06 10.00
C PRO A 65 8.76 -4.51 8.71
N ILE A 66 8.24 -4.94 7.56
CA ILE A 66 8.79 -4.54 6.27
C ILE A 66 8.56 -3.04 5.97
N ARG A 67 7.67 -2.40 6.73
CA ARG A 67 7.26 -0.99 6.61
C ARG A 67 6.70 -0.49 7.96
N GLU A 68 6.67 0.82 8.16
CA GLU A 68 5.82 1.49 9.15
C GLU A 68 4.34 1.12 8.95
N GLU A 69 3.54 1.33 10.01
CA GLU A 69 2.09 1.18 9.97
C GLU A 69 1.45 2.03 8.86
N PHE A 70 0.46 1.46 8.18
CA PHE A 70 -0.28 2.10 7.10
C PHE A 70 -1.74 1.64 7.12
N GLU A 71 -2.63 2.46 6.60
CA GLU A 71 -4.03 2.13 6.42
C GLU A 71 -4.21 1.27 5.16
N LEU A 72 -4.65 0.03 5.34
CA LEU A 72 -4.94 -0.89 4.26
C LEU A 72 -6.43 -0.84 3.90
N ASN A 73 -6.74 -0.39 2.69
CA ASN A 73 -8.07 -0.49 2.11
C ASN A 73 -8.13 -1.61 1.08
N ILE A 74 -9.13 -2.49 1.15
CA ILE A 74 -9.34 -3.57 0.19
C ILE A 74 -10.77 -3.45 -0.33
N THR A 75 -10.92 -3.33 -1.65
CA THR A 75 -12.22 -3.10 -2.28
C THR A 75 -12.40 -3.89 -3.57
N GLU A 76 -13.62 -4.35 -3.80
CA GLU A 76 -14.07 -4.92 -5.07
C GLU A 76 -14.70 -3.87 -6.00
N ASP A 77 -14.98 -2.66 -5.48
CA ASP A 77 -15.54 -1.58 -6.26
C ASP A 77 -14.55 -1.14 -7.35
N ALA A 78 -15.08 -0.54 -8.42
CA ALA A 78 -14.25 0.10 -9.43
C ALA A 78 -13.66 1.40 -8.88
N PRO A 79 -12.40 1.74 -9.23
CA PRO A 79 -11.87 3.06 -8.92
C PRO A 79 -12.72 4.16 -9.54
N THR A 80 -12.71 5.35 -8.96
CA THR A 80 -13.27 6.53 -9.64
C THR A 80 -12.41 6.89 -10.85
N GLU A 81 -12.94 7.69 -11.78
CA GLU A 81 -12.16 8.11 -12.95
C GLU A 81 -10.89 8.89 -12.56
N ASP A 82 -10.99 9.73 -11.54
CA ASP A 82 -9.83 10.49 -11.06
C ASP A 82 -8.80 9.59 -10.38
N GLN A 83 -9.24 8.57 -9.64
CA GLN A 83 -8.33 7.53 -9.14
C GLN A 83 -7.63 6.80 -10.30
N VAL A 84 -8.33 6.49 -11.39
CA VAL A 84 -7.70 5.88 -12.57
C VAL A 84 -6.64 6.80 -13.18
N LYS A 85 -6.91 8.11 -13.34
CA LYS A 85 -5.91 9.08 -13.83
C LYS A 85 -4.65 9.04 -12.96
N THR A 86 -4.82 9.17 -11.65
CA THR A 86 -3.70 9.15 -10.70
C THR A 86 -2.93 7.82 -10.75
N ILE A 87 -3.61 6.68 -10.86
CA ILE A 87 -2.95 5.38 -11.01
C ILE A 87 -2.13 5.32 -12.31
N LEU A 88 -2.67 5.84 -13.42
CA LEU A 88 -1.98 5.88 -14.71
C LEU A 88 -0.72 6.76 -14.66
N GLU A 89 -0.78 7.88 -13.93
CA GLU A 89 0.39 8.73 -13.65
C GLU A 89 1.46 7.96 -12.86
N TYR A 90 1.06 7.22 -11.82
CA TYR A 90 1.97 6.46 -10.96
C TYR A 90 2.68 5.31 -11.68
N VAL A 91 2.00 4.63 -12.61
CA VAL A 91 2.61 3.55 -13.41
C VAL A 91 3.39 4.08 -14.63
N GLY A 92 3.16 5.33 -15.02
CA GLY A 92 3.73 5.95 -16.21
C GLY A 92 3.25 5.33 -17.52
N THR A 93 3.70 5.90 -18.64
CA THR A 93 3.27 5.50 -20.00
C THR A 93 3.50 4.01 -20.29
N GLY A 94 4.62 3.44 -19.81
CA GLY A 94 4.95 2.03 -19.97
C GLY A 94 4.06 1.07 -19.15
N GLY A 95 3.32 1.56 -18.15
CA GLY A 95 2.45 0.75 -17.30
C GLY A 95 0.96 0.78 -17.68
N ILE A 96 0.55 1.68 -18.58
CA ILE A 96 -0.87 1.91 -18.92
C ILE A 96 -1.58 0.61 -19.33
N HIS A 97 -0.98 -0.15 -20.25
CA HIS A 97 -1.55 -1.41 -20.76
C HIS A 97 -1.67 -2.51 -19.70
N LYS A 98 -0.93 -2.38 -18.59
CA LYS A 98 -1.02 -3.31 -17.45
C LYS A 98 -2.18 -2.96 -16.52
N VAL A 99 -2.64 -1.71 -16.53
CA VAL A 99 -3.74 -1.22 -15.67
C VAL A 99 -5.07 -1.27 -16.42
N ILE A 100 -5.11 -0.86 -17.68
CA ILE A 100 -6.31 -0.89 -18.53
C ILE A 100 -6.06 -1.78 -19.75
N ASN A 101 -6.89 -2.81 -19.89
CA ASN A 101 -6.82 -3.75 -21.01
C ASN A 101 -6.96 -3.03 -22.36
N GLY A 102 -5.99 -3.27 -23.24
CA GLY A 102 -5.98 -2.75 -24.61
C GLY A 102 -5.74 -1.25 -24.74
N ALA A 103 -5.31 -0.56 -23.68
CA ALA A 103 -4.96 0.84 -23.72
C ALA A 103 -3.44 1.07 -23.79
N ASN A 104 -3.00 2.06 -24.56
CA ASN A 104 -1.59 2.45 -24.67
C ASN A 104 -1.32 3.91 -24.31
N THR A 105 -2.38 4.71 -24.16
CA THR A 105 -2.29 6.12 -23.78
C THR A 105 -3.29 6.40 -22.67
N GLU A 106 -3.06 7.44 -21.88
CA GLU A 106 -3.95 7.78 -20.77
C GLU A 106 -5.37 8.12 -21.27
N LYS A 107 -5.46 8.89 -22.37
CA LYS A 107 -6.74 9.22 -23.01
C LYS A 107 -7.52 7.96 -23.42
N ASP A 108 -6.84 7.00 -24.04
CA ASP A 108 -7.46 5.74 -24.47
C ASP A 108 -7.84 4.86 -23.27
N ALA A 109 -6.99 4.83 -22.23
CA ALA A 109 -7.24 4.12 -20.98
C ALA A 109 -8.51 4.63 -20.28
N LEU A 110 -8.65 5.95 -20.13
CA LEU A 110 -9.85 6.56 -19.54
C LEU A 110 -11.09 6.30 -20.38
N LYS A 111 -10.97 6.37 -21.72
CA LYS A 111 -12.09 6.06 -22.61
C LYS A 111 -12.56 4.62 -22.41
N LYS A 112 -11.65 3.65 -22.47
CA LYS A 112 -11.96 2.22 -22.28
C LYS A 112 -12.50 1.92 -20.89
N PHE A 113 -11.99 2.58 -19.86
CA PHE A 113 -12.50 2.46 -18.50
C PHE A 113 -13.93 3.01 -18.34
N LYS A 114 -14.29 4.06 -19.08
CA LYS A 114 -15.66 4.58 -19.13
C LYS A 114 -16.61 3.63 -19.88
N GLU A 115 -16.13 3.04 -20.97
CA GLU A 115 -16.88 2.05 -21.76
C GLU A 115 -17.17 0.78 -20.94
N SER A 116 -16.20 0.29 -20.17
CA SER A 116 -16.40 -0.83 -19.25
C SER A 116 -15.41 -0.78 -18.08
N LYS A 117 -15.95 -0.88 -16.86
CA LYS A 117 -15.15 -0.99 -15.63
C LYS A 117 -14.36 -2.29 -15.54
N GLU A 118 -14.77 -3.33 -16.28
CA GLU A 118 -14.06 -4.59 -16.38
C GLU A 118 -12.75 -4.49 -17.19
N ASN A 119 -12.55 -3.38 -17.92
CA ASN A 119 -11.26 -3.12 -18.56
C ASN A 119 -10.15 -2.79 -17.55
N PHE A 120 -10.50 -2.41 -16.32
CA PHE A 120 -9.54 -2.24 -15.24
C PHE A 120 -9.03 -3.59 -14.76
N VAL A 121 -7.74 -3.83 -14.94
CA VAL A 121 -7.07 -5.07 -14.53
C VAL A 121 -7.10 -5.18 -13.01
N ARG A 122 -7.32 -6.39 -12.50
CA ARG A 122 -7.29 -6.69 -11.07
C ARG A 122 -6.43 -7.95 -10.81
N PRO A 123 -5.59 -7.96 -9.76
CA PRO A 123 -5.46 -6.92 -8.74
C PRO A 123 -4.62 -5.72 -9.19
N VAL A 124 -4.88 -4.55 -8.59
CA VAL A 124 -3.99 -3.37 -8.63
C VAL A 124 -3.78 -2.90 -7.20
N VAL A 125 -2.52 -2.78 -6.79
CA VAL A 125 -2.09 -2.24 -5.50
C VAL A 125 -1.62 -0.80 -5.71
N VAL A 126 -2.11 0.14 -4.90
CA VAL A 126 -1.79 1.56 -5.00
C VAL A 126 -1.34 2.06 -3.63
N ASP A 127 -0.15 2.64 -3.56
CA ASP A 127 0.32 3.41 -2.41
C ASP A 127 0.18 4.89 -2.76
N TRP A 128 -0.89 5.51 -2.23
CA TRP A 128 -1.29 6.86 -2.60
C TRP A 128 -0.29 7.91 -2.13
N ASN A 129 0.32 7.67 -0.99
CA ASN A 129 1.25 8.59 -0.34
C ASN A 129 2.62 8.61 -1.04
N ASN A 130 3.06 7.46 -1.58
CA ASN A 130 4.35 7.36 -2.26
C ASN A 130 4.26 7.48 -3.79
N GLY A 131 3.06 7.67 -4.32
CA GLY A 131 2.85 7.87 -5.75
C GLY A 131 3.18 6.64 -6.60
N LYS A 132 2.85 5.43 -6.09
CA LYS A 132 3.25 4.16 -6.70
C LYS A 132 2.04 3.27 -6.90
N ALA A 133 2.01 2.55 -8.02
CA ALA A 133 1.03 1.50 -8.27
C ALA A 133 1.66 0.30 -9.00
N ILE A 134 1.15 -0.90 -8.70
CA ILE A 134 1.52 -2.15 -9.37
C ILE A 134 0.24 -2.88 -9.77
N ALA A 135 0.17 -3.29 -11.03
CA ALA A 135 -0.86 -4.19 -11.53
C ALA A 135 -0.36 -5.63 -11.57
N GLY A 136 -1.23 -6.57 -11.21
CA GLY A 136 -0.95 -8.00 -11.21
C GLY A 136 -0.49 -8.55 -9.86
N GLU A 137 0.00 -9.79 -9.88
CA GLU A 137 0.23 -10.61 -8.69
C GLU A 137 1.71 -10.84 -8.34
N ASN A 138 2.63 -10.03 -8.90
CA ASN A 138 4.05 -10.18 -8.58
C ASN A 138 4.34 -9.73 -7.14
N GLU A 139 4.30 -10.68 -6.20
CA GLU A 139 4.51 -10.43 -4.77
C GLU A 139 5.84 -9.73 -4.49
N SER A 140 6.91 -10.05 -5.24
CA SER A 140 8.22 -9.42 -5.03
C SER A 140 8.21 -7.94 -5.40
N GLU A 141 7.55 -7.56 -6.49
CA GLU A 141 7.38 -6.16 -6.87
C GLU A 141 6.50 -5.43 -5.85
N ILE A 142 5.41 -6.06 -5.41
CA ILE A 142 4.50 -5.50 -4.40
C ILE A 142 5.24 -5.25 -3.08
N LEU A 143 5.99 -6.22 -2.57
CA LEU A 143 6.78 -6.07 -1.35
C LEU A 143 7.87 -5.01 -1.50
N LYS A 144 8.45 -4.86 -2.69
CA LYS A 144 9.43 -3.79 -2.97
C LYS A 144 8.77 -2.41 -2.94
N LEU A 145 7.57 -2.26 -3.51
CA LEU A 145 6.78 -1.03 -3.43
C LEU A 145 6.52 -0.63 -1.98
N LEU A 146 6.10 -1.58 -1.13
CA LEU A 146 5.80 -1.29 0.27
C LEU A 146 7.03 -0.88 1.09
N LYS A 147 8.22 -1.37 0.75
CA LYS A 147 9.48 -1.01 1.43
C LYS A 147 10.02 0.37 1.08
N GLN A 148 9.64 0.92 -0.08
CA GLN A 148 10.13 2.22 -0.55
C GLN A 148 9.34 3.36 0.12
N GLN A 149 9.67 3.66 1.37
CA GLN A 149 9.24 4.87 2.06
C GLN A 149 10.23 5.99 1.72
N GLN A 150 9.75 7.13 1.20
CA GLN A 150 10.58 8.32 0.94
C GLN A 150 10.90 9.08 2.23
#